data_AF-E6R900-F1
#
_entry.id   AF-E6R900-F1
#
_cell.length_a   1.000
_cell.length_b   1.000
_cell.length_c   1.000
_cell.angle_alpha   90.00
_cell.angle_beta   90.00
_cell.angle_gamma   90.00
#
_symmetry.space_group_name_H-M   'P 1'
#
loop_
_entity.id
_entity.type
_entity.pdbx_description
1 polymer ?
#
loop_
_entity_poly.entity_id
_entity_poly.type
_entity_poly.pdbx_seq_one_letter_code
_entity_poly.pdbx_strand_id
1 'polypeptide(L)'
;MPPNLHNLLSSLRSPIFNTISNPTSARMGTKYLRRRLRGPSVASYYPQLTNPFPKLSLLNKNIPENPFAGWDGRKLPSVIKTKKGKVLYENIEWQNEGAMLRKDEVVERGYEEVARRKGLGWLEDPIEQKRIVRVAKKKRFGKGPPKKGQGRRSQMKKK
;
A
#
# COMPACT_ATOMS: atom_id res chain seq x y z
N MET A 1 -52.47 21.83 -30.62
CA MET A 1 -51.38 22.24 -31.53
C MET A 1 -51.28 21.20 -32.65
N PRO A 2 -51.36 21.61 -33.93
CA PRO A 2 -51.21 20.66 -35.03
C PRO A 2 -49.82 20.00 -34.93
N PRO A 3 -49.71 18.66 -35.04
CA PRO A 3 -48.47 17.91 -34.80
C PRO A 3 -47.31 18.35 -35.71
N ASN A 4 -47.64 18.97 -36.84
CA ASN A 4 -46.71 19.36 -37.89
C ASN A 4 -45.80 20.54 -37.50
N LEU A 5 -46.33 21.55 -36.78
CA LEU A 5 -45.57 22.75 -36.42
C LEU A 5 -44.49 22.44 -35.38
N HIS A 6 -44.83 21.63 -34.37
CA HIS A 6 -43.88 21.22 -33.34
C HIS A 6 -42.68 20.44 -33.92
N ASN A 7 -42.96 19.53 -34.86
CA ASN A 7 -41.92 18.74 -35.53
C ASN A 7 -41.04 19.61 -36.44
N LEU A 8 -41.64 20.57 -37.15
CA LEU A 8 -40.92 21.56 -37.96
C LEU A 8 -39.96 22.39 -37.10
N LEU A 9 -40.45 22.97 -36.00
CA LEU A 9 -39.60 23.77 -35.10
C LEU A 9 -38.49 22.93 -34.47
N SER A 10 -38.79 21.68 -34.07
CA SER A 10 -37.78 20.75 -33.56
C SER A 10 -36.72 20.43 -34.61
N SER A 11 -37.13 20.27 -35.88
CA SER A 11 -36.22 20.04 -37.00
C SER A 11 -35.31 21.25 -37.25
N LEU A 12 -35.86 22.47 -37.28
CA LEU A 12 -35.09 23.72 -37.47
C LEU A 12 -34.15 24.03 -36.31
N ARG A 13 -34.56 23.70 -35.07
CA ARG A 13 -33.75 23.84 -33.86
C ARG A 13 -32.57 22.86 -33.83
N SER A 14 -32.76 21.65 -34.35
CA SER A 14 -31.78 20.57 -34.26
C SER A 14 -30.39 20.91 -34.80
N PRO A 15 -30.21 21.53 -35.99
CA PRO A 15 -28.90 21.95 -36.49
C PRO A 15 -28.28 23.10 -35.70
N ILE A 16 -29.09 24.02 -35.16
CA ILE A 16 -28.59 25.17 -34.36
C ILE A 16 -27.85 24.67 -33.12
N PHE A 17 -28.36 23.61 -32.49
CA PHE A 17 -27.82 23.07 -31.24
C PHE A 17 -27.10 21.72 -31.41
N ASN A 18 -26.84 21.28 -32.64
CA ASN A 18 -26.27 19.96 -32.94
C ASN A 18 -26.99 18.81 -32.20
N THR A 19 -28.32 18.85 -32.16
CA THR A 19 -29.15 17.79 -31.57
C THR A 19 -29.79 16.93 -32.67
N ILE A 20 -30.26 15.73 -32.33
CA ILE A 20 -30.88 14.81 -33.29
C ILE A 20 -32.40 15.04 -33.28
N SER A 21 -33.00 15.29 -34.45
CA SER A 21 -34.45 15.33 -34.63
C SER A 21 -35.03 13.92 -34.84
N ASN A 22 -36.06 13.53 -34.07
CA ASN A 22 -36.71 12.21 -34.15
C ASN A 22 -38.25 12.35 -34.20
N PRO A 23 -38.83 12.78 -35.34
CA PRO A 23 -40.27 13.02 -35.45
C PRO A 23 -41.12 11.74 -35.40
N THR A 24 -40.55 10.58 -35.76
CA THR A 24 -41.24 9.27 -35.77
C THR A 24 -41.16 8.54 -34.43
N SER A 25 -40.46 9.10 -33.44
CA SER A 25 -40.20 8.47 -32.15
C SER A 25 -39.57 7.07 -32.26
N ALA A 26 -38.81 6.82 -33.32
CA ALA A 26 -38.14 5.56 -33.56
C ALA A 26 -37.01 5.30 -32.54
N ARG A 27 -36.73 4.03 -32.25
CA ARG A 27 -35.69 3.62 -31.28
C ARG A 27 -34.30 3.64 -31.91
N MET A 28 -33.69 4.83 -32.00
CA MET A 28 -32.38 5.04 -32.66
C MET A 28 -31.15 4.72 -31.77
N GLY A 29 -31.32 4.17 -30.56
CA GLY A 29 -30.19 3.83 -29.68
C GLY A 29 -29.47 5.02 -29.01
N THR A 30 -29.94 6.26 -29.19
CA THR A 30 -29.34 7.48 -28.63
C THR A 30 -29.23 7.47 -27.09
N LYS A 31 -30.06 6.69 -26.39
CA LYS A 31 -29.95 6.43 -24.94
C LYS A 31 -28.58 5.88 -24.55
N TYR A 32 -28.04 4.95 -25.33
CA TYR A 32 -26.76 4.31 -25.04
C TYR A 32 -25.59 5.24 -25.35
N LEU A 33 -25.66 6.00 -26.45
CA LEU A 33 -24.64 6.98 -26.83
C LEU A 33 -24.56 8.16 -25.85
N ARG A 34 -25.69 8.61 -25.29
CA ARG A 34 -25.73 9.65 -24.25
C ARG A 34 -25.23 9.17 -22.89
N ARG A 35 -25.13 7.86 -22.67
CA ARG A 35 -24.69 7.32 -21.40
C ARG A 35 -23.19 7.52 -21.27
N ARG A 36 -22.78 8.31 -20.26
CA ARG A 36 -21.36 8.50 -19.93
C ARG A 36 -20.72 7.16 -19.54
N LEU A 37 -19.50 6.93 -20.02
CA LEU A 37 -18.71 5.74 -19.69
C LEU A 37 -18.45 5.69 -18.17
N ARG A 38 -18.58 4.50 -17.57
CA ARG A 38 -18.32 4.26 -16.14
C ARG A 38 -17.01 3.52 -15.88
N GLY A 39 -16.29 3.13 -16.92
CA GLY A 39 -15.07 2.33 -16.86
C GLY A 39 -14.06 2.81 -15.80
N PRO A 40 -13.62 4.09 -15.80
CA PRO A 40 -12.63 4.58 -14.84
C PRO A 40 -13.08 4.45 -13.37
N SER A 41 -14.34 4.80 -13.09
CA SER A 41 -14.93 4.72 -11.74
C SER A 41 -15.09 3.28 -11.26
N VAL A 42 -15.38 2.34 -12.16
CA VAL A 42 -15.49 0.91 -11.84
C VAL A 42 -14.10 0.30 -11.64
N ALA A 43 -13.12 0.69 -12.46
CA ALA A 43 -11.74 0.23 -12.33
C ALA A 43 -11.08 0.67 -11.02
N SER A 44 -11.49 1.82 -10.47
CA SER A 44 -11.03 2.33 -9.18
C SER A 44 -11.87 1.85 -7.98
N TYR A 45 -12.76 0.85 -8.15
CA TYR A 45 -13.67 0.40 -7.09
C TYR A 45 -12.93 -0.13 -5.86
N TYR A 46 -11.95 -1.01 -6.08
CA TYR A 46 -10.97 -1.29 -5.05
C TYR A 46 -9.87 -0.24 -5.14
N PRO A 47 -9.44 0.38 -4.02
CA PRO A 47 -8.26 1.22 -4.04
C PRO A 47 -7.14 0.37 -4.63
N GLN A 48 -6.57 0.82 -5.75
CA GLN A 48 -5.41 0.14 -6.30
C GLN A 48 -4.36 0.13 -5.19
N LEU A 49 -3.85 -1.04 -4.81
CA LEU A 49 -2.76 -1.17 -3.84
C LEU A 49 -1.43 -0.57 -4.36
N THR A 50 -1.50 0.29 -5.37
CA THR A 50 -0.52 1.30 -5.72
C THR A 50 -0.84 2.56 -4.93
N ASN A 51 -0.19 2.73 -3.76
CA ASN A 51 -0.29 3.87 -2.83
C ASN A 51 -1.72 4.20 -2.36
N PRO A 52 -2.05 3.90 -1.08
CA PRO A 52 -1.30 4.45 0.06
C PRO A 52 -0.33 3.49 0.76
N PHE A 53 -0.35 2.17 0.47
CA PHE A 53 0.59 1.22 1.07
C PHE A 53 1.36 0.43 0.00
N PRO A 54 2.58 0.86 -0.35
CA PRO A 54 3.45 0.07 -1.22
C PRO A 54 3.75 -1.30 -0.58
N LYS A 55 3.79 -2.36 -1.39
CA LYS A 55 4.16 -3.71 -0.94
C LYS A 55 5.49 -3.64 -0.18
N LEU A 56 5.58 -4.32 0.95
CA LEU A 56 6.78 -4.31 1.79
C LEU A 56 8.04 -4.72 1.03
N SER A 57 7.91 -5.65 0.08
CA SER A 57 8.99 -6.06 -0.81
C SER A 57 9.48 -4.95 -1.74
N LEU A 58 8.59 -4.07 -2.20
CA LEU A 58 8.92 -2.92 -3.03
C LEU A 58 9.61 -1.84 -2.18
N LEU A 59 9.09 -1.58 -0.97
CA LEU A 59 9.72 -0.67 0.00
C LEU A 59 11.14 -1.12 0.34
N ASN A 60 11.30 -2.39 0.70
CA ASN A 60 12.59 -3.00 0.99
C ASN A 60 13.55 -3.02 -0.21
N LYS A 61 13.03 -2.97 -1.45
CA LYS A 61 13.85 -2.87 -2.67
C LYS A 61 14.35 -1.45 -2.91
N ASN A 62 13.49 -0.45 -2.68
CA ASN A 62 13.79 0.95 -2.92
C ASN A 62 14.57 1.59 -1.76
N ILE A 63 14.32 1.13 -0.53
CA ILE A 63 14.95 1.59 0.71
C ILE A 63 15.51 0.34 1.41
N PRO A 64 16.66 -0.17 0.95
CA PRO A 64 17.23 -1.41 1.48
C PRO A 64 17.79 -1.26 2.90
N GLU A 65 18.10 -0.03 3.32
CA GLU A 65 18.66 0.28 4.63
C GLU A 65 17.59 0.86 5.54
N ASN A 66 17.60 0.47 6.82
CA ASN A 66 16.77 1.13 7.81
C ASN A 66 17.38 2.51 8.12
N PRO A 67 16.76 3.63 7.69
CA PRO A 67 17.27 4.96 8.02
C PRO A 67 17.19 5.25 9.52
N PHE A 68 16.45 4.43 10.27
CA PHE A 68 16.32 4.45 11.72
C PHE A 68 17.06 3.28 12.38
N ALA A 69 17.95 2.57 11.68
CA ALA A 69 18.79 1.53 12.30
C ALA A 69 19.66 2.18 13.38
N GLY A 70 19.49 1.81 14.64
CA GLY A 70 20.19 2.46 15.76
C GLY A 70 19.61 3.82 16.17
N TRP A 71 18.39 4.15 15.74
CA TRP A 71 17.62 5.25 16.34
C TRP A 71 16.99 4.77 17.66
N ASP A 72 17.83 4.59 18.67
CA ASP A 72 17.46 4.14 20.01
C ASP A 72 17.23 5.33 20.95
N GLY A 73 16.55 6.38 20.50
CA GLY A 73 16.35 7.56 21.33
C GLY A 73 17.66 8.25 21.73
N ARG A 74 18.65 8.28 20.82
CA ARG A 74 19.81 9.19 21.00
C ARG A 74 19.26 10.59 21.26
N LYS A 75 19.75 11.20 22.33
CA LYS A 75 19.37 12.57 22.71
C LYS A 75 19.49 13.46 21.47
N LEU A 76 18.47 14.30 21.23
CA LEU A 76 18.52 15.27 20.15
C LEU A 76 19.81 16.06 20.34
N PRO A 77 20.56 16.34 19.26
CA PRO A 77 21.79 17.12 19.39
C PRO A 77 21.43 18.44 20.08
N SER A 78 22.26 18.86 21.02
CA SER A 78 22.09 20.11 21.78
C SER A 78 21.91 21.33 20.87
N VAL A 79 22.38 21.21 19.63
CA VAL A 79 22.25 22.20 18.56
C VAL A 79 21.75 21.52 17.28
N ILE A 80 20.60 21.97 16.76
CA ILE A 80 20.07 21.51 15.47
C ILE A 80 20.48 22.52 14.39
N LYS A 81 21.21 22.05 13.37
CA LYS A 81 21.69 22.88 12.25
C LYS A 81 21.04 22.47 10.93
N THR A 82 20.79 23.44 10.06
CA THR A 82 20.47 23.17 8.65
C THR A 82 21.69 22.59 7.91
N LYS A 83 21.48 22.02 6.71
CA LYS A 83 22.56 21.52 5.84
C LYS A 83 23.64 22.57 5.51
N LYS A 84 23.31 23.87 5.62
CA LYS A 84 24.23 25.02 5.43
C LYS A 84 24.86 25.52 6.74
N GLY A 85 24.69 24.81 7.85
CA GLY A 85 25.30 25.16 9.14
C GLY A 85 24.57 26.22 9.96
N LYS A 86 23.48 26.84 9.45
CA LYS A 86 22.66 27.78 10.23
C LYS A 86 21.97 27.03 11.37
N VAL A 87 22.20 27.48 12.59
CA VAL A 87 21.57 26.95 13.81
C VAL A 87 20.10 27.36 13.83
N LEU A 88 19.21 26.41 14.11
CA LEU A 88 17.77 26.63 14.20
C LEU A 88 17.29 26.71 15.65
N TYR A 89 17.85 25.87 16.51
CA TYR A 89 17.53 25.79 17.94
C TYR A 89 18.80 25.45 18.73
N GLU A 90 18.94 26.06 19.90
CA GLU A 90 20.03 25.87 20.86
C GLU A 90 19.46 25.52 22.24
N ASN A 91 20.22 24.77 23.05
CA ASN A 91 19.94 24.40 24.44
C ASN A 91 18.68 23.54 24.64
N ILE A 92 18.62 22.41 23.93
CA ILE A 92 17.56 21.41 24.11
C ILE A 92 17.94 20.50 25.28
N GLU A 93 17.28 20.67 26.42
CA GLU A 93 17.48 19.85 27.63
C GLU A 93 16.49 18.69 27.71
N TRP A 94 16.96 17.53 28.15
CA TRP A 94 16.14 16.34 28.35
C TRP A 94 15.62 16.27 29.79
N GLN A 95 14.33 16.04 29.96
CA GLN A 95 13.74 15.73 31.26
C GLN A 95 14.25 14.35 31.73
N ASN A 96 14.72 14.26 32.98
CA ASN A 96 15.20 13.04 33.68
C ASN A 96 16.66 12.59 33.42
N GLU A 97 17.57 13.49 33.08
CA GLU A 97 19.02 13.20 33.19
C GLU A 97 19.47 13.34 34.65
N GLY A 98 19.78 12.24 35.35
CA GLY A 98 20.45 12.32 36.67
C GLY A 98 20.05 11.35 37.78
N ALA A 99 19.17 10.36 37.56
CA ALA A 99 18.94 9.33 38.57
C ALA A 99 20.08 8.29 38.54
N MET A 100 21.06 8.41 39.44
CA MET A 100 22.12 7.41 39.65
C MET A 100 21.54 6.13 40.29
N LEU A 101 21.22 5.11 39.48
CA LEU A 101 20.83 3.78 39.95
C LEU A 101 22.08 2.89 40.17
N ARG A 102 22.03 1.97 41.15
CA ARG A 102 23.15 1.08 41.49
C ARG A 102 23.34 0.00 40.41
N LYS A 103 24.55 -0.59 40.33
CA LYS A 103 24.96 -1.57 39.32
C LYS A 103 24.02 -2.79 39.20
N ASP A 104 23.39 -3.20 40.30
CA ASP A 104 22.47 -4.35 40.34
C ASP A 104 21.06 -4.00 39.81
N GLU A 105 20.76 -2.71 39.63
CA GLU A 105 19.52 -2.17 39.06
C GLU A 105 19.70 -1.77 37.59
N VAL A 106 20.93 -1.85 37.06
CA VAL A 106 21.21 -1.66 35.64
C VAL A 106 20.72 -2.89 34.90
N VAL A 107 19.50 -2.80 34.37
CA VAL A 107 18.99 -3.79 33.44
C VAL A 107 19.80 -3.64 32.14
N GLU A 108 20.83 -4.46 31.94
CA GLU A 108 21.41 -4.75 30.60
C GLU A 108 20.37 -5.50 29.74
N ARG A 109 19.16 -4.96 29.57
CA ARG A 109 18.21 -5.39 28.56
C ARG A 109 17.95 -4.20 27.67
N GLY A 110 18.72 -4.14 26.61
CA GLY A 110 18.46 -3.21 25.51
C GLY A 110 19.24 -3.56 24.26
N TYR A 111 20.30 -4.35 24.40
CA TYR A 111 21.21 -4.62 23.30
C TYR A 111 21.18 -6.10 22.93
N GLU A 112 20.36 -6.42 21.93
CA GLU A 112 20.72 -7.47 20.98
C GLU A 112 20.74 -6.83 19.60
N GLU A 113 21.91 -6.76 18.96
CA GLU A 113 21.96 -6.49 17.53
C GLU A 113 21.14 -7.58 16.82
N VAL A 114 20.01 -7.20 16.21
CA VAL A 114 19.27 -8.11 15.35
C VAL A 114 20.14 -8.36 14.12
N ALA A 115 20.80 -9.51 14.10
CA ALA A 115 21.68 -9.91 13.01
C ALA A 115 20.96 -9.78 11.65
N ARG A 116 21.60 -9.06 10.72
CA ARG A 116 21.07 -8.83 9.36
C ARG A 116 20.78 -10.18 8.70
N ARG A 117 19.51 -10.44 8.36
CA ARG A 117 19.16 -11.58 7.51
C ARG A 117 19.39 -11.20 6.04
N LYS A 118 20.45 -11.76 5.45
CA LYS A 118 20.79 -11.57 4.03
C LYS A 118 19.54 -11.87 3.16
N GLY A 119 19.06 -10.86 2.43
CA GLY A 119 17.96 -10.98 1.47
C GLY A 119 16.56 -10.56 1.96
N LEU A 120 16.43 -10.13 3.22
CA LEU A 120 15.21 -9.47 3.72
C LEU A 120 15.55 -7.99 3.94
N GLY A 121 14.80 -7.07 3.34
CA GLY A 121 14.94 -5.66 3.70
C GLY A 121 14.47 -5.43 5.14
N TRP A 122 14.66 -4.21 5.62
CA TRP A 122 14.56 -3.93 7.05
C TRP A 122 13.13 -3.79 7.59
N LEU A 123 12.12 -3.55 6.75
CA LEU A 123 10.74 -3.64 7.21
C LEU A 123 10.29 -5.10 7.19
N GLU A 124 9.73 -5.55 8.31
CA GLU A 124 9.19 -6.89 8.49
C GLU A 124 7.66 -6.88 8.58
N ASP A 125 7.01 -7.84 7.92
CA ASP A 125 5.56 -8.05 8.08
C ASP A 125 5.32 -9.03 9.24
N PRO A 126 4.71 -8.58 10.36
CA PRO A 126 4.52 -9.40 11.54
C PRO A 126 3.63 -10.63 11.29
N ILE A 127 2.69 -10.54 10.35
CA ILE A 127 1.81 -11.66 9.97
C ILE A 127 2.63 -12.71 9.22
N GLU A 128 3.49 -12.26 8.30
CA GLU A 128 4.33 -13.14 7.50
C GLU A 128 5.41 -13.82 8.36
N GLN A 129 6.00 -13.12 9.32
CA GLN A 129 6.92 -13.72 10.29
C GLN A 129 6.24 -14.83 11.11
N LYS A 130 5.04 -14.57 11.66
CA LYS A 130 4.25 -15.59 12.36
C LYS A 130 3.96 -16.79 11.45
N ARG A 131 3.65 -16.56 10.18
CA ARG A 131 3.44 -17.62 9.18
C ARG A 131 4.71 -18.45 8.98
N ILE A 132 5.87 -17.82 8.80
CA ILE A 132 7.17 -18.47 8.61
C ILE A 132 7.50 -19.36 9.82
N VAL A 133 7.39 -18.84 11.04
CA VAL A 133 7.63 -19.59 12.28
C VAL A 133 6.70 -20.80 12.37
N ARG A 134 5.40 -20.61 12.10
CA ARG A 134 4.41 -21.70 12.09
C ARG A 134 4.73 -22.76 11.05
N VAL A 135 5.11 -22.36 9.83
CA VAL A 135 5.51 -23.30 8.76
C VAL A 135 6.78 -24.05 9.13
N ALA A 136 7.78 -23.38 9.70
CA ALA A 136 9.01 -24.01 10.16
C ALA A 136 8.73 -25.07 11.24
N LYS A 137 7.88 -24.74 12.24
CA LYS A 137 7.42 -25.68 13.26
C LYS A 137 6.76 -26.91 12.63
N LYS A 138 5.82 -26.73 11.70
CA LYS A 138 5.15 -27.84 11.00
C LYS A 138 6.13 -28.71 10.20
N LYS A 139 7.11 -28.09 9.52
CA LYS A 139 8.16 -28.81 8.78
C LYS A 139 9.01 -29.68 9.70
N ARG A 140 9.39 -29.18 10.89
CA ARG A 140 10.12 -29.97 11.91
C ARG A 140 9.34 -31.23 12.31
N PHE A 141 8.02 -31.16 12.37
CA PHE A 141 7.15 -32.31 12.66
C PHE A 141 6.79 -33.17 11.44
N GLY A 142 7.38 -32.93 10.26
CA GLY A 142 7.03 -33.65 9.02
C GLY A 142 5.63 -33.31 8.48
N LYS A 143 4.88 -32.42 9.14
CA LYS A 143 3.53 -31.96 8.76
C LYS A 143 3.57 -30.65 7.96
N GLY A 144 4.72 -30.37 7.35
CA GLY A 144 4.90 -29.22 6.48
C GLY A 144 4.16 -29.38 5.15
N PRO A 145 3.85 -28.28 4.45
CA PRO A 145 3.33 -28.38 3.10
C PRO A 145 4.36 -29.08 2.19
N PRO A 146 3.94 -30.08 1.37
CA PRO A 146 4.84 -30.77 0.44
C PRO A 146 5.31 -29.82 -0.67
N LYS A 147 6.43 -30.16 -1.32
CA LYS A 147 6.86 -29.44 -2.54
C LYS A 147 5.81 -29.60 -3.64
N LYS A 148 5.66 -28.57 -4.49
CA LYS A 148 4.76 -28.63 -5.65
C LYS A 148 5.07 -29.88 -6.48
N GLY A 149 4.06 -30.67 -6.81
CA GLY A 149 4.22 -31.92 -7.55
C GLY A 149 4.62 -33.16 -6.71
N GLN A 150 4.80 -33.03 -5.38
CA GLN A 150 5.09 -34.15 -4.47
C GLN A 150 3.91 -34.49 -3.54
N GLY A 151 2.70 -34.04 -3.88
CA GLY A 151 1.50 -34.36 -3.11
C GLY A 151 1.14 -35.84 -3.20
N ARG A 152 0.27 -36.32 -2.29
CA ARG A 152 -0.16 -37.74 -2.26
C ARG A 152 -0.63 -38.26 -3.63
N ARG A 153 -1.43 -37.47 -4.36
CA ARG A 153 -1.95 -37.87 -5.68
C ARG A 153 -0.87 -38.08 -6.75
N SER A 154 0.22 -37.30 -6.73
CA SER A 154 1.30 -37.46 -7.71
C SER A 154 2.23 -38.61 -7.37
N GLN A 155 2.33 -38.99 -6.10
CA GLN A 155 3.04 -40.21 -5.67
C GLN A 155 2.23 -41.48 -5.96
N MET A 156 0.91 -41.44 -5.85
CA MET A 156 0.05 -42.59 -6.15
C MET A 156 0.06 -42.99 -7.63
N LYS A 157 0.26 -42.05 -8.57
CA LYS A 157 0.42 -42.36 -10.01
C LYS A 157 1.76 -42.98 -10.39
N LYS A 158 2.75 -43.00 -9.47
CA LYS A 158 4.08 -43.60 -9.70
C LYS A 158 4.18 -45.06 -9.22
N LYS A 159 3.15 -45.55 -8.54
CA LYS A 159 2.93 -46.98 -8.27
C LYS A 159 1.98 -47.52 -9.32
#